data_AF-A0A9X0R2J0-F1
#
_entry.id   AF-A0A9X0R2J0-F1
#
_cell.length_a   1.000
_cell.length_b   1.000
_cell.length_c   1.000
_cell.angle_alpha   90.00
_cell.angle_beta   90.00
_cell.angle_gamma   90.00
#
_symmetry.space_group_name_H-M   'P 1'
#
loop_
_entity.id
_entity.type
_entity.pdbx_description
1 polymer ?
#
loop_
_entity_poly.entity_id
_entity_poly.type
_entity_poly.pdbx_seq_one_letter_code
_entity_poly.pdbx_strand_id
1 'polypeptide(L)' 'MIKEARIAFGEVLLTCAAFDLSSTGARICLFDPVEVPEMVELRLPDGLLQPARRRWQQGTQVGLEFVGAAAG' A
#
# COMPACT_ATOMS: atom_id res chain seq x y z
N MET A 1 8.46 -3.42 -11.35
CA MET A 1 7.22 -4.03 -11.89
C MET A 1 6.04 -3.24 -11.36
N ILE A 2 5.00 -3.01 -12.18
CA ILE A 2 3.79 -2.29 -11.78
C ILE A 2 2.69 -3.33 -11.57
N LYS A 3 1.95 -3.27 -10.47
CA LYS A 3 0.79 -4.12 -10.20
C LYS A 3 -0.41 -3.26 -9.82
N GLU A 4 -1.60 -3.64 -10.26
CA GLU A 4 -2.82 -3.11 -9.64
C GLU A 4 -2.84 -3.51 -8.16
N ALA A 5 -3.29 -2.63 -7.30
CA ALA A 5 -3.40 -2.88 -5.87
C ALA A 5 -4.58 -2.09 -5.29
N ARG A 6 -4.92 -2.37 -4.04
CA ARG A 6 -5.84 -1.54 -3.26
C ARG A 6 -5.25 -1.23 -1.90
N ILE A 7 -5.46 0.00 -1.43
CA ILE A 7 -5.19 0.38 -0.04
C ILE A 7 -6.52 0.38 0.71
N ALA A 8 -6.56 -0.33 1.85
CA ALA A 8 -7.70 -0.33 2.76
C ALA A 8 -7.34 0.32 4.10
N PHE A 9 -8.23 1.17 4.62
CA PHE A 9 -8.17 1.73 5.98
C PHE A 9 -9.56 2.16 6.44
N GLY A 10 -9.94 1.82 7.67
CA GLY A 10 -11.32 2.02 8.14
C GLY A 10 -12.32 1.37 7.18
N GLU A 11 -13.30 2.14 6.71
CA GLU A 11 -14.28 1.72 5.69
C GLU A 11 -13.89 2.13 4.26
N VAL A 12 -12.70 2.71 4.07
CA VAL A 12 -12.22 3.21 2.77
C VAL A 12 -11.42 2.13 2.05
N LEU A 13 -11.69 1.98 0.75
CA LEU A 13 -10.93 1.12 -0.16
C LEU A 13 -10.57 1.92 -1.42
N LEU A 14 -9.28 2.18 -1.61
CA LEU A 14 -8.76 2.94 -2.75
C LEU A 14 -8.12 2.00 -3.76
N THR A 15 -8.53 2.05 -5.02
CA THR A 15 -7.78 1.40 -6.12
C THR A 15 -6.54 2.23 -6.43
N CYS A 16 -5.41 1.57 -6.63
CA CYS A 16 -4.11 2.21 -6.85
C CYS A 16 -3.17 1.32 -7.67
N ALA A 17 -2.00 1.84 -8.01
CA ALA A 17 -0.92 1.06 -8.61
C ALA A 17 0.26 0.94 -7.66
N ALA A 18 0.74 -0.28 -7.44
CA ALA A 18 1.96 -0.58 -6.69
C ALA A 18 3.17 -0.65 -7.64
N PHE A 19 4.22 0.05 -7.26
CA PHE A 19 5.53 0.15 -7.90
C PHE A 19 6.59 -0.38 -6.94
N ASP A 20 7.69 -0.87 -7.50
CA ASP A 20 8.90 -1.23 -6.74
C ASP A 20 8.62 -2.15 -5.54
N LEU A 21 7.69 -3.09 -5.73
CA LEU A 21 7.29 -4.06 -4.71
C LEU A 21 8.50 -4.90 -4.29
N SER A 22 8.78 -4.93 -2.99
CA SER A 22 9.83 -5.74 -2.37
C SER A 22 9.23 -6.61 -1.26
N SER A 23 10.07 -7.38 -0.57
CA SER A 23 9.65 -8.14 0.62
C SER A 23 9.35 -7.25 1.84
N THR A 24 9.77 -5.98 1.82
CA THR A 24 9.67 -5.07 2.98
C THR A 24 8.83 -3.83 2.71
N GLY A 25 8.35 -3.61 1.48
CA GLY A 25 7.56 -2.44 1.18
C GLY A 25 7.18 -2.28 -0.28
N ALA A 26 6.54 -1.15 -0.56
CA ALA A 26 6.12 -0.77 -1.90
C ALA A 26 6.04 0.75 -2.01
N ARG A 27 6.19 1.26 -3.23
CA ARG A 27 5.74 2.61 -3.59
C ARG A 27 4.37 2.52 -4.22
N ILE A 28 3.40 3.27 -3.73
CA ILE A 28 2.05 3.30 -4.27
C ILE A 28 1.81 4.61 -5.00
N CYS A 29 1.10 4.55 -6.13
CA CYS A 29 0.56 5.70 -6.83
C CYS A 29 -0.97 5.65 -6.76
N LEU A 30 -1.57 6.67 -6.16
CA LEU A 30 -3.01 6.89 -6.08
C LEU A 30 -3.51 7.59 -7.35
N PHE A 31 -4.80 7.43 -7.67
CA PHE A 31 -5.44 8.20 -8.74
C PHE A 31 -5.71 9.65 -8.31
N ASP A 32 -6.09 9.85 -7.05
CA ASP A 32 -6.39 11.14 -6.46
C ASP A 32 -5.51 11.41 -5.23
N PRO A 33 -5.17 12.67 -4.92
CA PRO A 33 -4.30 13.03 -3.79
C PRO A 33 -5.05 12.95 -2.45
N VAL A 34 -5.50 11.75 -2.08
CA VAL A 34 -6.14 11.47 -0.80
C VAL A 34 -5.09 11.25 0.27
N GLU A 35 -5.31 11.81 1.46
CA GLU A 35 -4.43 11.56 2.60
C GLU A 35 -4.55 10.10 3.06
N VAL A 36 -3.42 9.40 3.05
CA VAL A 36 -3.36 8.00 3.50
C VAL A 36 -2.99 8.00 4.98
N PRO A 37 -3.71 7.27 5.85
CA PRO A 37 -3.34 7.14 7.26
C PRO A 37 -1.96 6.51 7.45
N GLU A 38 -1.43 6.59 8.67
CA GLU A 38 -0.15 5.98 8.99
C GLU A 38 -0.17 4.45 8.87
N MET A 39 -1.28 3.80 9.24
CA MET A 39 -1.44 2.36 9.17
C MET A 39 -2.53 2.00 8.16
N VAL A 40 -2.20 1.10 7.24
CA VAL A 40 -3.08 0.64 6.17
C VAL A 40 -2.88 -0.84 5.90
N GLU A 41 -3.78 -1.42 5.11
CA GLU A 41 -3.59 -2.74 4.51
C GLU A 41 -3.45 -2.60 3.00
N LEU A 42 -2.32 -3.09 2.45
CA LEU A 42 -2.13 -3.22 1.01
C LEU A 42 -2.72 -4.56 0.56
N ARG A 43 -3.62 -4.52 -0.42
CA ARG A 43 -4.22 -5.70 -1.05
C ARG A 43 -3.69 -5.85 -2.46
N LEU A 44 -3.05 -6.97 -2.76
CA LEU A 44 -2.59 -7.31 -4.09
C LEU A 44 -3.59 -8.23 -4.81
N PRO A 45 -3.56 -8.31 -6.16
CA PRO A 45 -4.55 -9.08 -6.94
C PRO A 45 -4.46 -10.59 -6.74
N ASP A 46 -3.32 -11.08 -6.26
CA ASP A 46 -3.09 -12.49 -5.87
C ASP A 46 -3.77 -12.85 -4.53
N GLY A 47 -4.49 -11.91 -3.92
CA GLY A 47 -5.16 -12.09 -2.63
C GLY A 47 -4.22 -11.86 -1.45
N LEU A 48 -2.96 -11.49 -1.67
CA LEU A 48 -2.04 -11.17 -0.58
C LEU A 48 -2.48 -9.87 0.10
N LEU A 49 -2.70 -9.96 1.41
CA LEU A 49 -2.96 -8.85 2.30
C LEU A 49 -1.68 -8.56 3.08
N GLN A 50 -1.19 -7.33 3.03
CA GLN A 50 0.02 -6.89 3.73
C GLN A 50 -0.32 -5.69 4.61
N PRO A 51 -0.35 -5.83 5.94
CA PRO A 51 -0.36 -4.69 6.83
C PRO A 51 0.88 -3.83 6.54
N ALA A 52 0.70 -2.53 6.45
CA ALA A 52 1.75 -1.61 6.09
C ALA A 52 1.68 -0.29 6.86
N ARG A 53 2.84 0.29 7.13
CA ARG A 53 3.02 1.63 7.67
C ARG A 53 3.42 2.60 6.57
N ARG A 54 2.70 3.70 6.44
CA ARG A 54 3.09 4.81 5.58
C ARG A 54 4.32 5.50 6.13
N ARG A 55 5.40 5.52 5.36
CA ARG A 55 6.67 6.19 5.70
C ARG A 55 6.74 7.61 5.20
N TRP A 56 6.13 7.87 4.06
CA TRP A 56 6.07 9.17 3.43
C TRP A 56 4.89 9.24 2.47
N GLN A 57 4.45 10.45 2.16
CA GLN A 57 3.51 10.72 1.08
C GLN A 57 3.83 12.07 0.44
N GLN A 58 3.77 12.12 -0.88
CA GLN A 58 3.96 13.32 -1.69
C GLN A 58 2.92 13.32 -2.81
N GLY A 59 1.85 14.11 -2.65
CA GLY A 59 0.73 14.12 -3.59
C GLY A 59 0.09 12.73 -3.68
N THR A 60 0.10 12.16 -4.89
CA THR A 60 -0.42 10.81 -5.17
C THR A 60 0.57 9.69 -4.89
N GLN A 61 1.83 9.99 -4.59
CA GLN A 61 2.84 8.97 -4.28
C GLN A 61 2.92 8.69 -2.79
N VAL A 62 2.93 7.42 -2.42
CA VAL A 62 2.95 6.95 -1.03
C VAL A 62 4.02 5.88 -0.87
N GLY A 63 4.88 6.02 0.13
CA GLY A 63 5.83 4.97 0.51
C GLY A 63 5.28 4.13 1.64
N LEU A 64 5.18 2.82 1.43
CA LEU A 64 4.72 1.86 2.44
C LEU A 64 5.86 0.93 2.86
N GLU A 65 5.99 0.72 4.18
CA GLU A 65 6.80 -0.33 4.81
C GLU A 65 5.86 -1.44 5.28
N PHE A 66 6.12 -2.70 4.91
CA PHE A 66 5.31 -3.83 5.36
C PHE A 66 5.62 -4.16 6.82
N VAL A 67 4.56 -4.23 7.63
CA VAL A 67 4.66 -4.46 9.08
C VAL A 67 4.08 -5.84 9.38
N GLY A 68 4.98 -6.81 9.57
CA GLY A 68 4.62 -8.18 9.90
C GLY A 68 4.70 -9.13 8.70
N ALA A 69 5.87 -9.73 8.52
CA ALA A 69 5.89 -11.13 8.12
C ALA A 69 5.43 -11.93 9.35
N ALA A 70 4.26 -12.57 9.28
CA ALA A 70 4.13 -13.79 10.04
C ALA A 70 5.18 -14.75 9.45
N ALA A 71 6.25 -14.96 10.21
CA ALA A 71 7.04 -16.16 10.07
C ALA A 71 6.08 -17.36 10.11
N GLY A 72 6.02 -18.08 9.00
CA GLY A 72 5.39 -19.39 8.89
C GLY A 72 6.41 -20.35 8.30
#